data_AF-A0A957L5W4-F1
#
_entry.id   AF-A0A957L5W4-F1
#
_cell.length_a   1.000
_cell.length_b   1.000
_cell.length_c   1.000
_cell.angle_alpha   90.00
_cell.angle_beta   90.00
_cell.angle_gamma   90.00
#
_symmetry.space_group_name_H-M   'P 1'
#
loop_
_entity.id
_entity.type
_entity.pdbx_description
1 polymer ?
#
loop_
_entity_poly.entity_id
_entity_poly.type
_entity_poly.pdbx_seq_one_letter_code
_entity_poly.pdbx_strand_id
1 'polypeptide(L)'
;AVLVPEWRLEDTVSLMFLVADAPPHLDYADQQLTYVDGMARAAELGIKIFPIATSNLDAQGEYIFRQLAQFTGAQFIFLTYGEEGPGSTGDQTDLQVENFTVSALDELVVQLVAAELAHRVP
;
A
#
# COMPACT_ATOMS: atom_id res chain seq x y z
N ALA A 1 -0.59 19.58 -24.83
CA ALA A 1 0.41 18.71 -24.16
C ALA A 1 -0.32 17.98 -23.05
N VAL A 2 -0.15 16.66 -22.93
CA VAL A 2 -0.64 15.93 -21.76
C VAL A 2 0.32 16.24 -20.63
N LEU A 3 -0.16 16.91 -19.59
CA LEU A 3 0.63 17.14 -18.38
C LEU A 3 0.73 15.80 -17.65
N VAL A 4 1.96 15.36 -17.41
CA VAL A 4 2.23 14.20 -16.56
C VAL A 4 1.92 14.63 -15.12
N PRO A 5 1.19 13.83 -14.33
CA PRO A 5 0.92 14.17 -12.94
C PRO A 5 2.23 14.33 -12.16
N GLU A 6 2.29 15.38 -11.35
CA GLU A 6 3.44 15.68 -10.48
C GLU A 6 2.98 15.79 -9.02
N TRP A 7 3.87 15.41 -8.10
CA TRP A 7 3.60 15.54 -6.67
C TRP A 7 3.81 16.98 -6.22
N ARG A 8 2.82 17.55 -5.52
CA ARG A 8 3.01 18.77 -4.73
C ARG A 8 3.55 18.35 -3.36
N LEU A 9 4.82 18.64 -3.11
CA LEU A 9 5.52 18.13 -1.91
C LEU A 9 5.54 19.13 -0.75
N GLU A 10 5.54 20.43 -1.04
CA GLU A 10 5.54 21.47 -0.01
C GLU A 10 4.21 21.49 0.75
N ASP A 11 4.31 21.52 2.09
CA ASP A 11 3.17 21.55 3.02
C ASP A 11 2.04 20.57 2.69
N THR A 12 2.42 19.39 2.20
CA THR A 12 1.48 18.37 1.73
C THR A 12 1.76 17.02 2.37
N VAL A 13 0.69 16.35 2.78
CA VAL A 13 0.72 14.92 3.12
C VAL A 13 0.56 14.14 1.81
N SER A 14 1.58 13.37 1.42
CA SER A 14 1.59 12.61 0.17
C SER A 14 1.42 11.12 0.46
N LEU A 15 0.30 10.55 0.03
CA LEU A 15 -0.07 9.16 0.29
C LEU A 15 -0.30 8.44 -1.04
N MET A 16 0.16 7.20 -1.14
CA MET A 16 -0.08 6.31 -2.27
C MET A 16 -0.74 5.03 -1.78
N PHE A 17 -1.93 4.72 -2.27
CA PHE A 17 -2.58 3.42 -2.03
C PHE A 17 -2.30 2.51 -3.22
N LEU A 18 -1.41 1.53 -3.04
CA LEU A 18 -0.98 0.62 -4.09
C LEU A 18 -1.82 -0.66 -4.02
N VAL A 19 -2.73 -0.87 -4.97
CA VAL A 19 -3.60 -2.07 -5.01
C VAL A 19 -3.09 -3.04 -6.07
N ALA A 20 -2.81 -4.29 -5.69
CA ALA A 20 -2.49 -5.34 -6.66
C ALA A 20 -2.72 -6.76 -6.12
N ASP A 21 -2.85 -7.70 -7.06
CA ASP A 21 -2.98 -9.15 -6.85
C ASP A 21 -1.70 -9.94 -7.18
N ALA A 22 -0.63 -9.26 -7.61
CA ALA A 22 0.61 -9.89 -8.06
C ALA A 22 1.87 -9.08 -7.65
N PRO A 23 3.04 -9.74 -7.50
CA PRO A 23 4.31 -9.06 -7.25
C PRO A 23 4.75 -8.19 -8.45
N PRO A 24 5.62 -7.19 -8.24
CA PRO A 24 6.29 -6.52 -9.35
C PRO A 24 7.20 -7.49 -10.09
N HIS A 25 7.38 -7.28 -11.40
CA HIS A 25 8.38 -7.99 -12.16
C HIS A 25 9.79 -7.68 -11.64
N LEU A 26 10.58 -8.75 -11.41
CA LEU A 26 11.97 -8.69 -10.96
C LEU A 26 12.95 -9.23 -12.00
N ASP A 27 12.44 -9.73 -13.11
CA ASP A 27 13.15 -10.49 -14.15
C ASP A 27 13.42 -9.68 -15.42
N TYR A 28 13.07 -8.40 -15.42
CA TYR A 28 13.28 -7.50 -16.55
C TYR A 28 14.76 -7.15 -16.69
N ALA A 29 15.42 -7.74 -17.69
CA ALA A 29 16.86 -7.59 -17.93
C ALA A 29 17.32 -6.13 -18.15
N ASP A 30 16.45 -5.28 -18.73
CA ASP A 30 16.73 -3.88 -19.03
C ASP A 30 15.98 -2.90 -18.09
N GLN A 31 15.58 -3.35 -16.91
CA GLN A 31 14.84 -2.52 -15.96
C GLN A 31 15.72 -1.42 -15.38
N GLN A 32 15.44 -0.17 -15.78
CA GLN A 32 16.16 0.99 -15.25
C GLN A 32 15.69 1.43 -13.85
N LEU A 33 14.48 1.05 -13.45
CA LEU A 33 13.88 1.38 -12.17
C LEU A 33 13.23 0.14 -11.57
N THR A 34 13.80 -0.34 -10.46
CA THR A 34 13.25 -1.45 -9.68
C THR A 34 12.22 -0.93 -8.66
N TYR A 35 11.49 -1.85 -8.02
CA TYR A 35 10.62 -1.47 -6.91
C TYR A 35 11.41 -0.86 -5.74
N VAL A 36 12.67 -1.27 -5.55
CA VAL A 36 13.55 -0.74 -4.49
C VAL A 36 13.89 0.71 -4.77
N ASP A 37 14.21 1.06 -6.03
CA ASP A 37 14.50 2.43 -6.43
C ASP A 37 13.26 3.33 -6.26
N GLY A 38 12.09 2.83 -6.68
CA GLY A 38 10.82 3.53 -6.51
C GLY A 38 10.46 3.75 -5.03
N MET A 39 10.65 2.73 -4.20
CA MET A 39 10.43 2.78 -2.75
C MET A 39 11.36 3.79 -2.06
N ALA A 40 12.67 3.74 -2.38
CA ALA A 40 13.65 4.66 -1.84
C ALA A 40 13.30 6.11 -2.22
N ARG A 41 12.95 6.33 -3.49
CA ARG A 41 12.56 7.64 -3.98
C ARG A 41 11.28 8.16 -3.31
N ALA A 42 10.30 7.30 -3.09
CA ALA A 42 9.07 7.66 -2.38
C ALA A 42 9.38 8.11 -0.94
N ALA A 43 10.22 7.34 -0.23
CA ALA A 43 10.64 7.68 1.13
C ALA A 43 11.38 9.02 1.20
N GLU A 44 12.32 9.29 0.27
CA GLU A 44 13.01 10.58 0.17
C GLU A 44 12.06 11.77 -0.01
N LEU A 45 10.96 11.55 -0.74
CA LEU A 45 9.94 12.56 -0.99
C LEU A 45 8.90 12.66 0.14
N GLY A 46 9.01 11.83 1.19
CA GLY A 46 8.01 11.74 2.24
C GLY A 46 6.67 11.18 1.77
N ILE A 47 6.66 10.41 0.68
CA ILE A 47 5.48 9.71 0.16
C ILE A 47 5.35 8.39 0.90
N LYS A 48 4.22 8.20 1.58
CA LYS A 48 3.88 6.95 2.26
C LYS A 48 3.13 6.02 1.33
N ILE A 49 3.63 4.80 1.15
CA ILE A 49 3.01 3.77 0.30
C ILE A 49 2.23 2.81 1.19
N PHE A 50 0.91 2.83 1.07
CA PHE A 50 -0.05 1.90 1.68
C PHE A 50 -0.40 0.79 0.68
N PRO A 51 0.36 -0.30 0.63
CA PRO A 51 0.02 -1.44 -0.19
C PRO A 51 -1.24 -2.13 0.32
N ILE A 52 -2.16 -2.42 -0.59
CA ILE A 52 -3.39 -3.18 -0.38
C ILE A 52 -3.24 -4.46 -1.21
N ALA A 53 -2.85 -5.55 -0.55
CA ALA A 53 -2.78 -6.87 -1.15
C ALA A 53 -4.19 -7.45 -1.34
N THR A 54 -4.48 -7.95 -2.53
CA THR A 54 -5.72 -8.69 -2.81
C THR A 54 -5.47 -10.19 -2.81
N SER A 55 -6.50 -11.01 -3.07
CA SER A 55 -6.34 -12.46 -3.26
C SER A 55 -5.29 -12.74 -4.33
N ASN A 56 -4.62 -13.90 -4.22
CA ASN A 56 -3.60 -14.42 -5.15
C ASN A 56 -2.22 -13.76 -5.10
N LEU A 57 -2.00 -12.77 -4.21
CA LEU A 57 -0.64 -12.28 -4.00
C LEU A 57 0.21 -13.38 -3.35
N ASP A 58 1.30 -13.75 -4.00
CA ASP A 58 2.19 -14.80 -3.52
C ASP A 58 3.09 -14.30 -2.37
N ALA A 59 3.86 -15.22 -1.77
CA ALA A 59 4.75 -14.90 -0.65
C ALA A 59 5.82 -13.86 -1.02
N GLN A 60 6.25 -13.80 -2.29
CA GLN A 60 7.21 -12.80 -2.76
C GLN A 60 6.55 -11.41 -2.81
N GLY A 61 5.35 -11.32 -3.38
CA GLY A 61 4.55 -10.10 -3.43
C GLY A 61 4.22 -9.59 -2.04
N GLU A 62 3.80 -10.48 -1.13
CA GLU A 62 3.55 -10.13 0.27
C GLU A 62 4.80 -9.56 0.94
N TYR A 63 5.95 -10.21 0.75
CA TYR A 63 7.23 -9.73 1.29
C TYR A 63 7.58 -8.34 0.77
N ILE A 64 7.45 -8.11 -0.54
CA ILE A 64 7.71 -6.80 -1.16
C ILE A 64 6.73 -5.74 -0.65
N PHE A 65 5.45 -6.08 -0.53
CA PHE A 65 4.43 -5.14 -0.05
C PHE A 65 4.71 -4.74 1.40
N ARG A 66 5.11 -5.69 2.26
CA ARG A 66 5.53 -5.39 3.63
C ARG A 66 6.75 -4.46 3.66
N GLN A 67 7.72 -4.65 2.75
CA GLN A 67 8.86 -3.74 2.63
C GLN A 67 8.43 -2.33 2.23
N LEU A 68 7.57 -2.18 1.21
CA LEU A 68 7.05 -0.88 0.77
C LEU A 68 6.40 -0.11 1.93
N ALA A 69 5.53 -0.79 2.68
CA ALA A 69 4.87 -0.21 3.84
C ALA A 69 5.89 0.20 4.91
N GLN A 70 6.74 -0.73 5.35
CA GLN A 70 7.68 -0.50 6.43
C GLN A 70 8.70 0.59 6.10
N PHE A 71 9.26 0.58 4.88
CA PHE A 71 10.31 1.50 4.48
C PHE A 71 9.80 2.94 4.32
N THR A 72 8.54 3.10 3.90
CA THR A 72 7.92 4.42 3.74
C THR A 72 7.13 4.90 4.97
N GLY A 73 7.13 4.13 6.06
CA GLY A 73 6.45 4.50 7.31
C GLY A 73 4.93 4.41 7.25
N ALA A 74 4.41 3.50 6.44
CA ALA A 74 2.99 3.21 6.22
C ALA A 74 2.60 1.82 6.77
N GLN A 75 1.34 1.44 6.59
CA GLN A 75 0.81 0.14 7.00
C GLN A 75 0.58 -0.78 5.80
N PHE A 76 0.85 -2.07 5.99
CA PHE A 76 0.47 -3.11 5.05
C PHE A 76 -1.00 -3.46 5.26
N ILE A 77 -1.80 -3.36 4.20
CA ILE A 77 -3.24 -3.63 4.18
C ILE A 77 -3.47 -4.83 3.28
N PHE A 78 -4.46 -5.65 3.59
CA PHE A 78 -4.84 -6.76 2.74
C PHE A 78 -6.34 -7.03 2.83
N LEU A 79 -6.87 -7.67 1.79
CA LEU A 79 -8.26 -8.07 1.76
C LEU A 79 -8.46 -9.36 2.55
N THR A 80 -9.50 -9.36 3.37
CA THR A 80 -10.08 -10.55 3.98
C THR A 80 -11.46 -10.80 3.37
N TYR A 81 -11.90 -12.06 3.42
CA TYR A 81 -13.15 -12.47 2.79
C TYR A 81 -14.13 -13.01 3.84
N GLY A 82 -15.37 -12.54 3.75
CA GLY A 82 -16.52 -13.09 4.47
C GLY A 82 -17.48 -13.82 3.53
N GLU A 83 -18.44 -14.55 4.09
CA GLU A 83 -19.41 -15.34 3.30
C GLU A 83 -20.45 -14.48 2.55
N GLU A 84 -20.54 -13.18 2.85
CA GLU A 84 -21.65 -12.31 2.40
C GLU A 84 -21.34 -11.43 1.18
N GLY A 85 -20.22 -11.66 0.50
CA GLY A 85 -19.88 -10.99 -0.77
C GLY A 85 -19.11 -9.66 -0.62
N PRO A 86 -19.01 -8.85 -1.69
CA PRO A 86 -18.14 -7.67 -1.73
C PRO A 86 -18.48 -6.63 -0.67
N GLY A 87 -17.48 -6.15 0.06
CA GLY A 87 -17.66 -5.19 1.16
C GLY A 87 -18.04 -5.82 2.49
N SER A 88 -18.26 -7.14 2.55
CA SER A 88 -18.37 -7.84 3.83
C SER A 88 -17.00 -7.95 4.50
N THR A 89 -17.01 -7.84 5.83
CA THR A 89 -15.84 -8.12 6.65
C THR A 89 -15.76 -9.61 6.95
N GLY A 90 -14.58 -10.19 6.81
CA GLY A 90 -14.29 -11.55 7.26
C GLY A 90 -12.88 -11.68 7.81
N ASP A 91 -12.50 -12.86 8.28
CA ASP A 91 -11.18 -13.16 8.85
C ASP A 91 -10.39 -14.16 8.00
N GLN A 92 -10.94 -14.61 6.88
CA GLN A 92 -10.26 -15.55 5.98
C GLN A 92 -9.36 -14.80 5.00
N THR A 93 -8.13 -15.29 4.83
CA THR A 93 -7.16 -14.80 3.84
C THR A 93 -6.15 -15.90 3.50
N ASP A 94 -5.64 -15.87 2.27
CA ASP A 94 -4.61 -16.80 1.80
C ASP A 94 -3.18 -16.28 2.11
N LEU A 95 -3.07 -15.10 2.71
CA LEU A 95 -1.81 -14.46 3.06
C LEU A 95 -1.23 -15.00 4.38
N GLN A 96 0.09 -14.91 4.53
CA GLN A 96 0.80 -15.38 5.72
C GLN A 96 0.82 -14.29 6.80
N VAL A 97 -0.36 -14.00 7.37
CA VAL A 97 -0.60 -12.95 8.35
C VAL A 97 -1.15 -13.52 9.66
N GLU A 98 -0.74 -12.94 10.79
CA GLU A 98 -1.28 -13.22 12.12
C GLU A 98 -1.52 -11.89 12.85
N ASN A 99 -2.42 -11.89 13.83
CA ASN A 99 -2.70 -10.73 14.70
C ASN A 99 -3.06 -9.44 13.94
N PHE A 100 -3.97 -9.55 12.96
CA PHE A 100 -4.49 -8.41 12.20
C PHE A 100 -5.83 -7.91 12.75
N THR A 101 -6.22 -6.72 12.31
CA THR A 101 -7.55 -6.15 12.59
C THR A 101 -8.37 -6.16 11.31
N VAL A 102 -9.69 -6.36 11.44
CA VAL A 102 -10.62 -6.39 10.32
C VAL A 102 -11.50 -5.15 10.38
N SER A 103 -11.64 -4.49 9.23
CA SER A 103 -12.51 -3.32 9.04
C SER A 103 -13.00 -3.31 7.59
N ALA A 104 -14.10 -2.60 7.33
CA ALA A 104 -14.45 -2.24 5.96
C ALA A 104 -13.31 -1.42 5.33
N LEU A 105 -12.96 -1.73 4.08
CA LEU A 105 -11.79 -1.14 3.42
C LEU A 105 -11.92 0.38 3.23
N ASP A 106 -13.10 0.84 2.86
CA ASP A 106 -13.42 2.26 2.68
C ASP A 106 -13.28 3.03 4.00
N GLU A 107 -13.82 2.48 5.09
CA GLU A 107 -13.65 3.07 6.43
C GLU A 107 -12.19 3.10 6.85
N LEU A 108 -11.45 2.01 6.62
CA LEU A 108 -10.03 1.92 6.94
C LEU A 108 -9.21 2.96 6.17
N VAL A 109 -9.42 3.11 4.86
CA VAL A 109 -8.72 4.11 4.04
C VAL A 109 -8.99 5.52 4.56
N VAL A 110 -10.24 5.85 4.89
CA VAL A 110 -10.58 7.16 5.47
C VAL A 110 -9.87 7.38 6.82
N GLN A 111 -9.84 6.38 7.70
CA GLN A 111 -9.16 6.46 8.99
C GLN A 111 -7.65 6.68 8.84
N LEU A 112 -7.01 5.99 7.88
CA LEU A 112 -5.58 6.14 7.61
C LEU A 112 -5.25 7.55 7.10
N VAL A 113 -6.05 8.07 6.14
CA VAL A 113 -5.88 9.44 5.66
C VAL A 113 -6.05 10.45 6.80
N ALA A 114 -7.09 10.28 7.63
CA ALA A 114 -7.34 11.16 8.76
C ALA A 114 -6.18 11.12 9.79
N ALA A 115 -5.62 9.95 10.07
CA ALA A 115 -4.49 9.78 10.97
C ALA A 115 -3.23 10.48 10.45
N GLU A 116 -2.91 10.33 9.16
CA GLU A 116 -1.77 11.00 8.53
C GLU A 116 -1.91 12.54 8.51
N LEU A 117 -3.12 13.04 8.31
CA LEU A 117 -3.41 14.47 8.42
C LEU A 117 -3.29 14.98 9.86
N ALA A 118 -3.77 14.20 10.85
CA ALA A 118 -3.72 14.58 12.26
C ALA A 118 -2.28 14.74 12.78
N HIS A 119 -1.33 13.91 12.33
CA HIS A 119 0.09 14.05 12.67
C HIS A 119 0.73 15.36 12.19
N ARG A 120 0.08 16.09 11.28
CA ARG A 120 0.54 17.40 10.78
C ARG A 120 -0.12 18.59 11.45
N VAL A 121 -1.13 18.39 12.30
CA VAL A 121 -1.73 19.47 13.08
C VAL A 121 -0.84 19.72 14.30
N PRO A 122 -0.22 20.91 14.45
CA PRO A 122 0.62 21.25 15.59
C PRO A 122 -0.16 21.35 16.90
#